data_AF-A0A1H9NLC7-F1
#
_entry.id   AF-A0A1H9NLC7-F1
#
_cell.length_a   1.000
_cell.length_b   1.000
_cell.length_c   1.000
_cell.angle_alpha   90.00
_cell.angle_beta   90.00
_cell.angle_gamma   90.00
#
_symmetry.space_group_name_H-M   'P 1'
#
loop_
_entity.id
_entity.type
_entity.pdbx_description
1 polymer ?
#
loop_
_entity_poly.entity_id
_entity_poly.type
_entity_poly.pdbx_seq_one_letter_code
_entity_poly.pdbx_strand_id
1 'polypeptide(L)'
;MVCHPWSRSPRPRSVPYWRTRAELITGVERNRLIETCEHDAFHLELRDDYSVPDEDGPFESWLRDEPVDYAFMKPWTQMVKRLTGEGRAVRRVRVVSHPHTPYIRWEHRTTPRNVEAGEDIRWLARHTVPGELVFPFDGKDWWLMDDRLLAVGHTVAGRVRGHEIIDDPKGIAEARSAMPCGPSPSHTANTDPDVMLRANGGRTDDEGRHPGQGRRPSHLS
;
A
#
# COMPACT_ATOMS: atom_id res chain seq x y z
N MET A 1 4.26 39.20 48.56
CA MET A 1 4.17 39.87 47.24
C MET A 1 3.90 38.78 46.22
N VAL A 2 2.67 38.72 45.71
CA VAL A 2 2.15 37.66 44.83
C VAL A 2 2.13 38.21 43.41
N CYS A 3 2.65 37.48 42.43
CA CYS A 3 2.37 37.73 41.02
C CYS A 3 2.26 36.38 40.28
N HIS A 4 1.13 36.24 39.59
CA HIS A 4 0.68 35.10 38.79
C HIS A 4 1.25 35.15 37.35
N PRO A 5 1.09 34.07 36.55
CA PRO A 5 1.95 33.72 35.41
C PRO A 5 1.50 34.34 34.09
N TRP A 6 2.44 34.52 33.16
CA TRP A 6 2.13 34.82 31.76
C TRP A 6 2.00 33.54 30.94
N SER A 7 0.78 33.35 30.47
CA SER A 7 0.40 32.49 29.36
C SER A 7 0.94 33.03 28.04
N ARG A 8 1.24 32.11 27.12
CA ARG A 8 1.05 32.31 25.67
C ARG A 8 0.92 30.93 25.02
N SER A 9 -0.32 30.44 25.00
CA SER A 9 -0.73 29.35 24.11
C SER A 9 -0.59 29.83 22.66
N PRO A 10 0.01 29.05 21.74
CA PRO A 10 -0.17 29.32 20.33
C PRO A 10 -1.65 29.09 19.97
N ARG A 11 -2.24 30.07 19.28
CA ARG A 11 -3.62 29.98 18.79
C ARG A 11 -3.73 28.75 17.88
N PRO A 12 -4.78 27.91 17.98
CA PRO A 12 -5.03 26.93 16.95
C PRO A 12 -5.26 27.68 15.62
N ARG A 13 -4.51 27.31 14.59
CA ARG A 13 -4.86 27.70 13.21
C ARG A 13 -6.28 27.22 12.99
N SER A 14 -7.14 28.12 12.49
CA SER A 14 -8.54 27.86 12.20
C SER A 14 -8.69 26.56 11.40
N VAL A 15 -9.32 25.56 12.01
CA VAL A 15 -9.76 24.34 11.34
C VAL A 15 -10.92 24.75 10.41
N PRO A 16 -10.83 24.54 9.08
CA PRO A 16 -11.93 24.87 8.18
C PRO A 16 -13.19 24.08 8.55
N TYR A 17 -14.33 24.76 8.42
CA TYR A 17 -15.67 24.26 8.72
C TYR A 17 -16.10 23.20 7.68
N TRP A 18 -15.71 21.94 7.89
CA TRP A 18 -16.37 20.79 7.26
C TRP A 18 -16.66 19.75 8.35
N ARG A 19 -17.85 19.81 8.92
CA ARG A 19 -18.41 18.68 9.67
C ARG A 19 -19.84 18.48 9.17
N THR A 20 -20.19 17.21 8.99
CA THR A 20 -21.56 16.68 8.82
C THR A 20 -22.28 16.92 7.49
N ARG A 21 -21.65 16.48 6.40
CA ARG A 21 -22.20 15.68 5.29
C ARG A 21 -20.97 15.28 4.47
N ALA A 22 -20.61 14.01 4.43
CA ALA A 22 -19.37 13.55 3.79
C ALA A 22 -19.47 13.77 2.27
N GLU A 23 -19.12 14.98 1.82
CA GLU A 23 -18.82 15.21 0.41
C GLU A 23 -17.52 14.48 0.11
N LEU A 24 -17.65 13.43 -0.68
CA LEU A 24 -16.51 12.62 -1.08
C LEU A 24 -15.68 13.42 -2.08
N ILE A 25 -14.39 13.57 -1.82
CA ILE A 25 -13.49 14.18 -2.78
C ILE A 25 -13.21 13.21 -3.94
N THR A 26 -13.04 13.77 -5.12
CA THR A 26 -12.69 13.02 -6.32
C THR A 26 -11.26 12.45 -6.24
N GLY A 27 -10.94 11.50 -7.12
CA GLY A 27 -9.56 11.03 -7.26
C GLY A 27 -8.56 12.12 -7.67
N VAL A 28 -9.03 13.13 -8.42
CA VAL A 28 -8.21 14.29 -8.81
C VAL A 28 -7.87 15.15 -7.60
N GLU A 29 -8.85 15.44 -6.74
CA GLU A 29 -8.62 16.20 -5.51
C GLU A 29 -7.74 15.44 -4.51
N ARG A 30 -7.94 14.12 -4.39
CA ARG A 30 -7.04 13.28 -3.59
C ARG A 30 -5.60 13.35 -4.12
N ASN A 31 -5.38 13.31 -5.43
CA ASN A 31 -4.03 13.45 -5.99
C ASN A 31 -3.39 14.80 -5.62
N ARG A 32 -4.17 15.90 -5.61
CA ARG A 32 -3.66 17.21 -5.15
C ARG A 32 -3.20 17.17 -3.70
N LEU A 33 -3.89 16.42 -2.82
CA LEU A 33 -3.45 16.24 -1.43
C LEU A 33 -2.10 15.51 -1.37
N ILE A 34 -1.94 14.43 -2.14
CA ILE A 34 -0.67 13.69 -2.27
C ILE A 34 0.44 14.62 -2.77
N GLU A 35 0.17 15.47 -3.75
CA GLU A 35 1.16 16.44 -4.27
C GLU A 35 1.65 17.44 -3.22
N THR A 36 0.83 17.70 -2.20
CA THR A 36 1.12 18.63 -1.09
C THR A 36 1.65 17.96 0.17
N CYS A 37 1.87 16.64 0.18
CA CYS A 37 2.49 15.97 1.34
C CYS A 37 3.93 16.48 1.55
N GLU A 38 4.39 16.56 2.79
CA GLU A 38 5.73 17.10 3.12
C GLU A 38 6.77 15.99 3.25
N HIS A 39 6.36 14.79 3.66
CA HIS A 39 7.23 13.69 4.01
C HIS A 39 6.85 12.41 3.27
N ASP A 40 5.58 12.00 3.37
CA ASP A 40 5.16 10.73 2.78
C ASP A 40 3.67 10.63 2.48
N ALA A 41 3.37 9.76 1.52
CA ALA A 41 2.03 9.28 1.22
C ALA A 41 2.04 7.75 1.19
N PHE A 42 1.24 7.12 2.03
CA PHE A 42 1.05 5.68 2.10
C PHE A 42 -0.34 5.30 1.61
N HIS A 43 -0.46 4.24 0.81
CA HIS A 43 -1.73 3.69 0.35
C HIS A 43 -1.90 2.23 0.77
N LEU A 44 -3.04 1.90 1.36
CA LEU A 44 -3.47 0.53 1.58
C LEU A 44 -4.60 0.18 0.60
N GLU A 45 -4.40 -0.87 -0.17
CA GLU A 45 -5.42 -1.47 -1.05
C GLU A 45 -5.77 -2.86 -0.54
N LEU A 46 -7.06 -3.09 -0.30
CA LEU A 46 -7.59 -4.32 0.28
C LEU A 46 -8.48 -5.09 -0.69
N ARG A 47 -8.75 -4.55 -1.88
CA ARG A 47 -9.67 -5.12 -2.86
C ARG A 47 -8.92 -5.90 -3.95
N ASP A 48 -9.52 -6.99 -4.40
CA ASP A 48 -8.98 -7.79 -5.52
C ASP A 48 -9.50 -7.32 -6.90
N ASP A 49 -10.44 -6.36 -6.92
CA ASP A 49 -11.08 -5.88 -8.14
C ASP A 49 -11.74 -4.49 -7.95
N TYR A 50 -11.56 -3.64 -8.96
CA TYR A 50 -12.15 -2.30 -9.06
C TYR A 50 -13.01 -2.09 -10.32
N SER A 51 -13.36 -3.17 -11.03
CA SER A 51 -14.26 -3.26 -12.19
C SER A 51 -14.59 -1.90 -12.82
N VAL A 52 -13.66 -1.41 -13.64
CA VAL A 52 -13.89 -0.22 -14.47
C VAL A 52 -14.60 -0.70 -15.75
N PRO A 53 -15.87 -0.34 -15.98
CA PRO A 53 -16.69 -1.00 -17.00
C PRO A 53 -16.77 -0.23 -18.31
N ASP A 54 -15.77 0.57 -18.64
CA ASP A 54 -15.75 1.24 -19.93
C ASP A 54 -14.95 0.37 -20.91
N GLU A 55 -15.72 -0.34 -21.74
CA GLU A 55 -15.30 -1.07 -22.92
C GLU A 55 -14.34 -0.17 -23.72
N ASP A 56 -13.13 -0.68 -23.99
CA ASP A 56 -11.99 -0.03 -24.66
C ASP A 56 -10.94 0.65 -23.76
N GLY A 57 -10.75 0.15 -22.53
CA GLY A 57 -9.62 0.54 -21.68
C GLY A 57 -8.33 -0.31 -21.86
N PRO A 58 -7.17 0.16 -21.38
CA PRO A 58 -5.90 -0.59 -21.38
C PRO A 58 -5.96 -1.98 -20.71
N PHE A 59 -6.84 -2.15 -19.71
CA PHE A 59 -7.10 -3.45 -19.06
C PHE A 59 -7.79 -4.43 -20.01
N GLU A 60 -8.79 -3.98 -20.78
CA GLU A 60 -9.51 -4.80 -21.75
C GLU A 60 -8.59 -5.23 -22.91
N SER A 61 -7.77 -4.33 -23.44
CA SER A 61 -6.74 -4.69 -24.44
C SER A 61 -5.79 -5.74 -23.89
N TRP A 62 -5.36 -5.61 -22.63
CA TRP A 62 -4.51 -6.62 -22.00
C TRP A 62 -5.20 -7.98 -21.85
N LEU A 63 -6.49 -8.01 -21.49
CA LEU A 63 -7.27 -9.25 -21.41
C LEU A 63 -7.40 -9.97 -22.77
N ARG A 64 -7.30 -9.23 -23.88
CA ARG A 64 -7.37 -9.75 -25.26
C ARG A 64 -5.99 -10.03 -25.86
N ASP A 65 -4.92 -9.95 -25.07
CA ASP A 65 -3.52 -10.04 -25.53
C ASP A 65 -3.15 -9.01 -26.63
N GLU A 66 -3.84 -7.86 -26.64
CA GLU A 66 -3.57 -6.76 -27.56
C GLU A 66 -2.48 -5.82 -27.01
N PRO A 67 -1.80 -5.04 -27.89
CA PRO A 67 -0.88 -4.00 -27.45
C PRO A 67 -1.57 -3.00 -26.50
N VAL A 68 -0.93 -2.77 -25.35
CA VAL A 68 -1.42 -1.85 -24.32
C VAL A 68 -0.76 -0.49 -24.48
N ASP A 69 -1.55 0.57 -24.65
CA ASP A 69 -1.05 1.94 -24.49
C ASP A 69 -0.98 2.29 -22.99
N TYR A 70 0.24 2.54 -22.49
CA TYR A 70 0.49 2.91 -21.11
C TYR A 70 0.45 4.43 -20.86
N ALA A 71 -0.01 5.24 -21.83
CA ALA A 71 -0.15 6.68 -21.67
C ALA A 71 -1.02 7.06 -20.45
N PHE A 72 -2.03 6.25 -20.10
CA PHE A 72 -2.88 6.45 -18.93
C PHE A 72 -2.10 6.49 -17.60
N MET A 73 -0.93 5.86 -17.52
CA MET A 73 -0.09 5.86 -16.32
C MET A 73 0.79 7.12 -16.20
N LYS A 74 0.97 7.88 -17.29
CA LYS A 74 1.91 9.02 -17.30
C LYS A 74 1.61 10.07 -16.23
N PRO A 75 0.35 10.52 -16.03
CA PRO A 75 0.06 11.51 -14.99
C PRO A 75 0.46 11.04 -13.59
N TRP A 76 0.12 9.79 -13.24
CA TRP A 76 0.48 9.20 -11.95
C TRP A 76 2.00 9.06 -11.80
N THR A 77 2.65 8.40 -12.75
CA THR A 77 4.10 8.13 -12.69
C THR A 77 4.94 9.40 -12.71
N GLN A 78 4.53 10.45 -13.42
CA GLN A 78 5.20 11.76 -13.37
C GLN A 78 5.05 12.43 -12.01
N MET A 79 3.86 12.37 -11.40
CA MET A 79 3.62 12.89 -10.06
C MET A 79 4.51 12.18 -9.04
N VAL A 80 4.49 10.84 -9.01
CA VAL A 80 5.33 10.04 -8.11
C VAL A 80 6.80 10.36 -8.32
N LYS A 81 7.29 10.34 -9.56
CA LYS A 81 8.70 10.64 -9.88
C LYS A 81 9.15 12.00 -9.41
N ARG A 82 8.29 13.01 -9.50
CA ARG A 82 8.57 14.33 -8.98
C ARG A 82 8.67 14.31 -7.45
N LEU A 83 7.67 13.75 -6.76
CA LEU A 83 7.63 13.70 -5.29
C LEU A 83 8.82 12.93 -4.71
N THR A 84 9.16 11.78 -5.30
CA THR A 84 10.29 10.97 -4.84
C THR A 84 11.63 11.62 -5.18
N GLY A 85 11.73 12.31 -6.32
CA GLY A 85 12.90 13.14 -6.66
C GLY A 85 13.11 14.33 -5.72
N GLU A 86 12.05 14.82 -5.06
CA GLU A 86 12.09 15.84 -4.02
C GLU A 86 12.40 15.26 -2.61
N GLY A 87 12.63 13.94 -2.50
CA GLY A 87 12.97 13.26 -1.24
C GLY A 87 11.78 12.78 -0.41
N ARG A 88 10.55 12.86 -0.93
CA ARG A 88 9.33 12.36 -0.27
C ARG A 88 9.15 10.87 -0.56
N ALA A 89 8.47 10.14 0.34
CA ALA A 89 8.16 8.73 0.12
C ALA A 89 6.74 8.53 -0.42
N VAL A 90 6.57 7.75 -1.48
CA VAL A 90 5.26 7.26 -1.92
C VAL A 90 5.26 5.74 -1.79
N ARG A 91 4.40 5.20 -0.93
CA ARG A 91 4.37 3.79 -0.55
C ARG A 91 2.99 3.21 -0.79
N ARG A 92 2.93 1.95 -1.21
CA ARG A 92 1.67 1.22 -1.38
C ARG A 92 1.81 -0.19 -0.85
N VAL A 93 0.78 -0.66 -0.16
CA VAL A 93 0.62 -2.08 0.16
C VAL A 93 -0.68 -2.54 -0.47
N ARG A 94 -0.62 -3.65 -1.20
CA ARG A 94 -1.77 -4.38 -1.71
C ARG A 94 -1.95 -5.68 -0.94
N VAL A 95 -3.10 -5.88 -0.33
CA VAL A 95 -3.49 -7.15 0.28
C VAL A 95 -4.38 -7.90 -0.69
N VAL A 96 -3.89 -9.03 -1.22
CA VAL A 96 -4.52 -9.73 -2.34
C VAL A 96 -4.87 -11.17 -2.02
N SER A 97 -6.02 -11.64 -2.52
CA SER A 97 -6.43 -13.04 -2.39
C SER A 97 -5.77 -13.94 -3.43
N HIS A 98 -5.54 -15.20 -3.08
CA HIS A 98 -5.13 -16.24 -4.01
C HIS A 98 -6.32 -17.20 -4.27
N PRO A 99 -6.57 -17.63 -5.53
CA PRO A 99 -5.86 -17.27 -6.76
C PRO A 99 -6.07 -15.81 -7.17
N HIS A 100 -5.04 -15.18 -7.75
CA HIS A 100 -5.12 -13.79 -8.21
C HIS A 100 -6.18 -13.64 -9.30
N THR A 101 -7.07 -12.65 -9.12
CA THR A 101 -8.03 -12.22 -10.13
C THR A 101 -7.31 -11.68 -11.38
N PRO A 102 -7.99 -11.56 -12.53
CA PRO A 102 -7.42 -10.90 -13.70
C PRO A 102 -6.96 -9.46 -13.39
N TYR A 103 -7.71 -8.74 -12.55
CA TYR A 103 -7.35 -7.38 -12.14
C TYR A 103 -6.04 -7.34 -11.34
N ILE A 104 -5.86 -8.22 -10.35
CA ILE A 104 -4.59 -8.30 -9.60
C ILE A 104 -3.41 -8.65 -10.52
N ARG A 105 -3.61 -9.55 -11.49
CA ARG A 105 -2.57 -9.86 -12.50
C ARG A 105 -2.22 -8.65 -13.37
N TRP A 106 -3.22 -7.84 -13.74
CA TRP A 106 -3.02 -6.56 -14.43
C TRP A 106 -2.26 -5.53 -13.59
N GLU A 107 -2.57 -5.44 -12.30
CA GLU A 107 -1.84 -4.57 -11.37
C GLU A 107 -0.38 -5.02 -11.20
N HIS A 108 -0.10 -6.32 -11.14
CA HIS A 108 1.27 -6.83 -11.22
C HIS A 108 1.95 -6.42 -12.54
N ARG A 109 1.26 -6.56 -13.68
CA ARG A 109 1.79 -6.19 -15.00
C ARG A 109 2.16 -4.70 -15.11
N THR A 110 1.42 -3.82 -14.44
CA THR A 110 1.66 -2.36 -14.45
C THR A 110 2.64 -1.89 -13.40
N THR A 111 2.84 -2.66 -12.31
CA THR A 111 3.70 -2.30 -11.17
C THR A 111 5.12 -1.88 -11.52
N PRO A 112 5.85 -2.50 -12.46
CA PRO A 112 7.20 -2.07 -12.82
C PRO A 112 7.30 -0.57 -13.17
N ARG A 113 6.29 -0.01 -13.83
CA ARG A 113 6.27 1.43 -14.20
C ARG A 113 6.11 2.35 -12.99
N ASN A 114 5.39 1.91 -11.96
CA ASN A 114 5.26 2.66 -10.71
C ASN A 114 6.58 2.61 -9.92
N VAL A 115 7.21 1.44 -9.86
CA VAL A 115 8.52 1.26 -9.21
C VAL A 115 9.61 2.08 -9.93
N GLU A 116 9.63 2.09 -11.27
CA GLU A 116 10.50 2.95 -12.07
C GLU A 116 10.28 4.46 -11.80
N ALA A 117 9.05 4.85 -11.44
CA ALA A 117 8.74 6.21 -11.00
C ALA A 117 9.16 6.49 -9.55
N GLY A 118 9.56 5.49 -8.78
CA GLY A 118 10.04 5.60 -7.40
C GLY A 118 9.01 5.22 -6.34
N GLU A 119 7.85 4.66 -6.70
CA GLU A 119 6.87 4.14 -5.73
C GLU A 119 7.38 2.85 -5.06
N ASP A 120 7.37 2.78 -3.73
CA ASP A 120 7.64 1.54 -2.98
C ASP A 120 6.32 0.76 -2.81
N ILE A 121 6.08 -0.18 -3.70
CA ILE A 121 4.87 -1.01 -3.72
C ILE A 121 5.16 -2.35 -3.10
N ARG A 122 4.33 -2.86 -2.19
CA ARG A 122 4.45 -4.21 -1.62
C ARG A 122 3.17 -4.98 -1.77
N TRP A 123 3.29 -6.31 -1.89
CA TRP A 123 2.16 -7.22 -2.00
C TRP A 123 2.13 -8.16 -0.81
N LEU A 124 0.98 -8.28 -0.17
CA LEU A 124 0.74 -9.16 0.96
C LEU A 124 -0.36 -10.14 0.57
N ALA A 125 -0.07 -11.44 0.67
CA ALA A 125 -1.11 -12.44 0.47
C ALA A 125 -2.10 -12.37 1.63
N ARG A 126 -3.39 -12.26 1.34
CA ARG A 126 -4.44 -12.04 2.35
C ARG A 126 -4.43 -13.11 3.44
N HIS A 127 -4.09 -14.36 3.09
CA HIS A 127 -4.01 -15.47 4.03
C HIS A 127 -2.81 -15.41 4.99
N THR A 128 -1.81 -14.57 4.72
CA THR A 128 -0.66 -14.34 5.63
C THR A 128 -0.87 -13.15 6.55
N VAL A 129 -1.99 -12.43 6.41
CA VAL A 129 -2.37 -11.36 7.35
C VAL A 129 -2.74 -12.02 8.69
N PRO A 130 -2.15 -11.59 9.82
CA PRO A 130 -2.51 -12.13 11.12
C PRO A 130 -4.00 -11.94 11.42
N GLY A 131 -4.65 -12.96 11.96
CA GLY A 131 -6.11 -12.95 12.18
C GLY A 131 -6.56 -11.91 13.22
N GLU A 132 -5.67 -11.49 14.10
CA GLU A 132 -5.86 -10.41 15.07
C GLU A 132 -5.75 -9.01 14.46
N LEU A 133 -5.19 -8.88 13.24
CA LEU A 133 -5.09 -7.59 12.56
C LEU A 133 -6.45 -7.23 11.96
N VAL A 134 -7.06 -6.19 12.49
CA VAL A 134 -8.30 -5.61 11.96
C VAL A 134 -7.96 -4.38 11.15
N PHE A 135 -8.26 -4.40 9.85
CA PHE A 135 -8.14 -3.21 9.03
C PHE A 135 -9.24 -2.20 9.39
N PRO A 136 -8.90 -0.92 9.62
CA PRO A 136 -9.87 0.10 9.98
C PRO A 136 -10.82 0.43 8.82
N PHE A 137 -11.79 1.30 9.09
CA PHE A 137 -12.72 1.84 8.09
C PHE A 137 -13.54 0.76 7.37
N ASP A 138 -13.89 -0.33 8.06
CA ASP A 138 -14.60 -1.49 7.52
C ASP A 138 -13.86 -2.16 6.34
N GLY A 139 -12.52 -2.18 6.38
CA GLY A 139 -11.70 -2.78 5.33
C GLY A 139 -11.74 -2.01 4.00
N LYS A 140 -12.04 -0.71 4.03
CA LYS A 140 -11.90 0.19 2.87
C LYS A 140 -10.43 0.49 2.60
N ASP A 141 -10.13 0.84 1.35
CA ASP A 141 -8.82 1.35 0.97
C ASP A 141 -8.64 2.76 1.51
N TRP A 142 -7.39 3.16 1.78
CA TRP A 142 -7.12 4.51 2.27
C TRP A 142 -5.71 4.97 1.96
N TRP A 143 -5.59 6.27 1.70
CA TRP A 143 -4.32 6.99 1.73
C TRP A 143 -4.11 7.61 3.10
N LEU A 144 -2.90 7.55 3.65
CA LEU A 144 -2.43 8.38 4.75
C LEU A 144 -1.30 9.28 4.25
N MET A 145 -1.41 10.58 4.46
CA MET A 145 -0.41 11.57 4.10
C MET A 145 0.17 12.19 5.38
N ASP A 146 1.50 12.25 5.47
CA ASP A 146 2.32 12.81 6.56
C ASP A 146 1.85 12.46 7.99
N ASP A 147 1.35 11.24 8.21
CA ASP A 147 0.77 10.83 9.50
C ASP A 147 -0.32 11.81 10.04
N ARG A 148 -1.00 12.56 9.16
CA ARG A 148 -1.91 13.66 9.56
C ARG A 148 -3.25 13.71 8.85
N LEU A 149 -3.37 13.11 7.67
CA LEU A 149 -4.58 13.22 6.85
C LEU A 149 -4.86 11.90 6.16
N LEU A 150 -6.09 11.42 6.29
CA LEU A 150 -6.58 10.24 5.60
C LEU A 150 -7.51 10.62 4.45
N ALA A 151 -7.42 9.88 3.35
CA ALA A 151 -8.43 9.84 2.31
C ALA A 151 -8.93 8.40 2.15
N VAL A 152 -10.09 8.10 2.74
CA VAL A 152 -10.69 6.75 2.78
C VAL A 152 -11.60 6.55 1.57
N GLY A 153 -11.31 5.55 0.75
CA GLY A 153 -12.05 5.25 -0.47
C GLY A 153 -13.43 4.63 -0.20
N HIS A 154 -14.48 5.25 -0.72
CA HIS A 154 -15.84 4.71 -0.67
C HIS A 154 -16.20 4.05 -2.00
N THR A 155 -16.50 2.76 -1.97
CA THR A 155 -16.83 1.96 -3.16
C THR A 155 -18.28 1.52 -3.15
N VAL A 156 -18.98 1.71 -4.27
CA VAL A 156 -20.38 1.26 -4.46
C VAL A 156 -20.46 0.44 -5.74
N ALA A 157 -20.93 -0.80 -5.63
CA ALA A 157 -21.04 -1.76 -6.74
C ALA A 157 -19.70 -1.92 -7.51
N GLY A 158 -18.61 -2.14 -6.77
CA GLY A 158 -17.26 -2.35 -7.34
C GLY A 158 -16.51 -1.08 -7.74
N ARG A 159 -17.16 0.09 -7.77
CA ARG A 159 -16.56 1.35 -8.24
C ARG A 159 -16.29 2.34 -7.11
N VAL A 160 -15.10 2.95 -7.12
CA VAL A 160 -14.77 4.06 -6.22
C VAL A 160 -15.64 5.27 -6.56
N ARG A 161 -16.40 5.76 -5.58
CA ARG A 161 -17.26 6.96 -5.70
C ARG A 161 -16.56 8.23 -5.27
N GLY A 162 -15.53 8.11 -4.44
CA GLY A 162 -14.70 9.21 -3.98
C GLY A 162 -14.07 8.85 -2.64
N HIS A 163 -13.52 9.85 -1.97
CA HIS A 163 -12.76 9.66 -0.74
C HIS A 163 -13.32 10.55 0.37
N GLU A 164 -13.56 9.96 1.53
CA GLU A 164 -13.85 10.70 2.74
C GLU A 164 -12.53 11.19 3.35
N ILE A 165 -12.48 12.47 3.70
CA ILE A 165 -11.32 13.05 4.39
C ILE A 165 -11.50 12.91 5.90
N ILE A 166 -10.47 12.37 6.54
CA ILE A 166 -10.42 12.20 8.00
C ILE A 166 -9.11 12.80 8.51
N ASP A 167 -9.22 13.79 9.39
CA ASP A 167 -8.09 14.41 10.12
C ASP A 167 -8.16 14.13 11.64
N ASP A 168 -9.08 13.26 12.05
CA ASP A 168 -9.26 12.86 13.43
C ASP A 168 -8.07 12.01 13.94
N PRO A 169 -7.40 12.42 15.03
CA PRO A 169 -6.21 11.73 15.54
C PRO A 169 -6.43 10.24 15.86
N LYS A 170 -7.65 9.85 16.26
CA LYS A 170 -7.95 8.45 16.55
C LYS A 170 -7.97 7.61 15.28
N GLY A 171 -8.65 8.08 14.22
CA GLY A 171 -8.65 7.41 12.92
C GLY A 171 -7.24 7.28 12.32
N ILE A 172 -6.42 8.34 12.46
CA ILE A 172 -5.02 8.32 12.02
C ILE A 172 -4.21 7.27 12.81
N ALA A 173 -4.37 7.22 14.13
CA ALA A 173 -3.66 6.24 14.96
C ALA A 173 -4.07 4.79 14.64
N GLU A 174 -5.36 4.55 14.35
CA GLU A 174 -5.86 3.25 13.89
C GLU A 174 -5.23 2.84 12.55
N ALA A 175 -5.19 3.76 11.57
CA ALA A 175 -4.57 3.53 10.27
C ALA A 175 -3.07 3.20 10.39
N ARG A 176 -2.32 3.97 11.19
CA ARG A 176 -0.89 3.75 11.44
C ARG A 176 -0.62 2.39 12.09
N SER A 177 -1.45 2.00 13.05
CA SER A 177 -1.31 0.71 13.73
C SER A 177 -1.59 -0.48 12.81
N ALA A 178 -2.39 -0.26 11.76
CA ALA A 178 -2.72 -1.27 10.74
C ALA A 178 -1.73 -1.31 9.56
N MET A 179 -0.78 -0.39 9.47
CA MET A 179 0.26 -0.43 8.44
C MET A 179 1.14 -1.67 8.63
N PRO A 180 1.33 -2.51 7.61
CA PRO A 180 2.20 -3.67 7.74
C PRO A 180 3.66 -3.24 7.98
N CYS A 181 4.17 -3.52 9.17
CA CYS A 181 5.58 -3.36 9.51
C CYS A 181 6.38 -4.54 8.94
N GLY A 182 7.19 -4.30 7.91
CA GLY A 182 8.16 -5.26 7.40
C GLY A 182 9.34 -4.56 6.73
N PRO A 183 10.55 -5.14 6.71
CA PRO A 183 11.66 -4.60 5.92
C PRO A 183 11.29 -4.63 4.42
N SER A 184 11.75 -3.65 3.63
CA SER A 184 11.63 -3.72 2.17
C SER A 184 12.48 -4.90 1.68
N PRO A 185 11.91 -5.93 1.02
CA PRO A 185 12.74 -6.82 0.23
C PRO A 185 13.35 -6.00 -0.93
N SER A 186 14.50 -6.43 -1.44
CA SER A 186 15.19 -5.75 -2.55
C SER A 186 14.26 -5.52 -3.74
N HIS A 187 14.48 -4.43 -4.50
CA HIS A 187 13.70 -4.01 -5.68
C HIS A 187 13.27 -5.16 -6.63
N THR A 188 14.06 -6.23 -6.73
CA THR A 188 13.83 -7.40 -7.57
C THR A 188 12.79 -8.39 -7.06
N ALA A 189 12.48 -8.41 -5.76
CA ALA A 189 11.50 -9.35 -5.19
C ALA A 189 10.04 -8.90 -5.41
N ASN A 190 9.83 -7.67 -5.89
CA ASN A 190 8.53 -7.00 -5.90
C ASN A 190 7.73 -7.12 -7.19
N THR A 191 8.28 -7.80 -8.20
CA THR A 191 7.77 -7.77 -9.58
C THR A 191 7.39 -9.14 -10.14
N ASP A 192 7.71 -10.23 -9.47
CA ASP A 192 7.39 -11.59 -9.92
C ASP A 192 6.33 -12.25 -9.02
N PRO A 193 5.11 -12.53 -9.54
CA PRO A 193 4.03 -13.15 -8.77
C PRO A 193 4.37 -14.56 -8.28
N ASP A 194 5.26 -15.31 -8.96
CA ASP A 194 5.66 -16.66 -8.57
C ASP A 194 6.79 -16.66 -7.51
N VAL A 195 7.61 -15.60 -7.47
CA VAL A 195 8.64 -15.40 -6.43
C VAL A 195 8.01 -14.96 -5.11
N MET A 196 6.93 -14.18 -5.14
CA MET A 196 6.19 -13.75 -3.94
C MET A 196 5.61 -14.92 -3.14
N LEU A 197 5.09 -15.95 -3.82
CA LEU A 197 4.59 -17.17 -3.17
C LEU A 197 5.71 -17.94 -2.44
N ARG A 198 6.95 -17.85 -2.92
CA ARG A 198 8.10 -18.55 -2.32
C ARG A 198 8.77 -17.75 -1.20
N ALA A 199 8.73 -16.42 -1.25
CA ALA A 199 9.37 -15.57 -0.25
C ALA A 199 8.63 -15.54 1.11
N ASN A 200 7.30 -15.78 1.11
CA ASN A 200 6.48 -15.86 2.33
C ASN A 200 6.26 -17.29 2.86
N GLY A 201 6.66 -18.31 2.11
CA GLY A 201 6.76 -19.68 2.62
C GLY A 201 8.05 -19.80 3.42
N GLY A 202 7.95 -19.69 4.75
CA GLY A 202 9.09 -19.81 5.64
C GLY A 202 10.00 -20.99 5.30
N ARG A 203 11.30 -20.80 5.59
CA ARG A 203 12.28 -21.89 5.72
C ARG A 203 11.60 -23.09 6.33
N THR A 204 11.47 -24.17 5.57
CA THR A 204 11.40 -25.48 6.19
C THR A 204 12.75 -25.66 6.87
N ASP A 205 12.72 -25.70 8.19
CA ASP A 205 13.82 -26.16 9.01
C ASP A 205 14.15 -27.59 8.54
N ASP A 206 15.13 -27.73 7.64
CA ASP A 206 15.69 -29.03 7.33
C ASP A 206 16.65 -29.40 8.45
N GLU A 207 16.16 -30.37 9.21
CA GLU A 207 16.75 -31.05 10.34
C GLU A 207 18.24 -31.35 10.14
N GLY A 208 19.05 -30.85 11.07
CA GLY A 208 19.97 -31.69 11.84
C GLY A 208 20.68 -32.84 11.12
N ARG A 209 21.48 -32.58 10.09
CA ARG A 209 22.49 -33.53 9.65
C ARG A 209 23.66 -33.55 10.64
N HIS A 210 23.55 -34.38 11.67
CA HIS A 210 24.66 -34.76 12.54
C HIS A 210 25.86 -35.28 11.71
N PRO A 211 27.09 -34.77 11.92
CA PRO A 211 28.28 -35.43 11.42
C PRO A 211 28.59 -36.63 12.33
N GLY A 212 28.42 -37.83 11.79
CA GLY A 212 28.83 -39.08 12.46
C GLY A 212 30.32 -39.05 12.80
N GLN A 213 30.62 -38.94 14.10
CA GLN A 213 31.94 -39.22 14.64
C GLN A 213 32.22 -40.72 14.56
N GLY A 214 33.47 -41.03 14.23
CA GLY A 214 33.92 -42.36 13.85
C GLY A 214 33.96 -43.39 14.98
N ARG A 215 34.00 -44.65 14.55
CA ARG A 215 34.67 -45.73 15.27
C ARG A 215 35.61 -46.47 14.32
N ARG A 216 36.68 -46.95 14.97
CA ARG A 216 37.99 -47.39 14.50
C ARG A 216 37.99 -48.82 13.92
N PRO A 217 39.15 -49.30 13.39
CA PRO A 217 39.21 -50.42 12.44
C PRO A 217 39.43 -51.78 13.12
N SER A 218 39.23 -52.85 12.35
CA SER A 218 39.75 -54.18 12.64
C SER A 218 40.08 -54.91 11.35
N HIS A 219 41.35 -55.31 11.23
CA HIS A 219 41.89 -56.28 10.28
C HIS A 219 41.43 -57.72 10.61
N LEU A 220 41.69 -58.63 9.64
CA LEU A 220 41.59 -60.11 9.57
C LEU A 220 40.52 -60.51 8.53
N SER A 221 40.80 -61.20 7.42
CA SER A 221 42.00 -61.92 6.92
C SER A 221 42.06 -61.84 5.40
#